data_AF-A0A452Z1U3-F1
#
_entry.id   AF-A0A452Z1U3-F1
#
_cell.length_a   1.000
_cell.length_b   1.000
_cell.length_c   1.000
_cell.angle_alpha   90.00
_cell.angle_beta   90.00
_cell.angle_gamma   90.00
#
_symmetry.space_group_name_H-M   'P 1'
#
loop_
_entity.id
_entity.type
_entity.pdbx_description
1 polymer ?
#
loop_
_entity_poly.entity_id
_entity_poly.type
_entity_poly.pdbx_seq_one_letter_code
_entity_poly.pdbx_strand_id
1 'polypeptide(L)'
;PPAAAPAPPPSSRSPPSSASSSSSPSTPSSPALAPTAGCATSTSITSAPAPPRDVLGGGRAESPPPSWLSVPNPTNFTGDLLARWLTPGGSPCRDARTANISVPALDGAAAAGGVTKLSAAEIHEFTFWALDGTGLRRCLGGDFFEIDLSGEAWKSRPPVVDNGDGSYTFRLQVAPRFAAGEFHLTIVLLFRSFEGLKFSSARFKYRVELRRIPLLFRPGNASLPALETCRAADFARDVWSGRWTRLARNDRCVDVDDAGRYRCLEPEHPCEAPWCDGPLGALESNGWVYSAHCSFKLFTADAAWRCLDGKWLFFWGDSNHVDTIRNLLTFVLGVEDTSAVTRRFDAVFTNPSGEPGTLRITSIFNGHWNMSMNYLGLHSLRHKGFRQLVRSYFVGDDRVPDVVILNSGLHDGCYWSSVRAYVQATEYAAQFWAGVMAKVRLRGLAVPRVFYRTTVATGGYARDLAFNPNKMELFNGVLVEKMRQHGVLTGGVIDNFDMTFPWHYDNRCNDGVHYGRAPAKLVWRDGKIGHQYFVDLMLGHVLLNAICNG
;
A
#
# COMPACT_ATOMS: atom_id res chain seq x y z
N PRO A 1 27.72 -32.57 -7.38
CA PRO A 1 27.65 -32.85 -5.92
C PRO A 1 28.99 -32.58 -5.21
N PRO A 2 29.06 -32.17 -3.93
CA PRO A 2 28.00 -31.81 -2.98
C PRO A 2 28.14 -30.37 -2.39
N ALA A 3 27.22 -30.04 -1.49
CA ALA A 3 26.92 -28.76 -0.86
C ALA A 3 27.85 -28.33 0.31
N ALA A 4 27.80 -27.05 0.68
CA ALA A 4 27.63 -26.59 2.07
C ALA A 4 27.41 -25.05 2.16
N ALA A 5 26.37 -24.63 2.89
CA ALA A 5 26.23 -23.32 3.55
C ALA A 5 26.62 -23.48 5.05
N PRO A 6 26.54 -22.49 5.98
CA PRO A 6 26.45 -21.00 5.92
C PRO A 6 27.38 -20.22 6.94
N ALA A 7 27.46 -18.87 6.80
CA ALA A 7 27.59 -17.70 7.75
C ALA A 7 28.39 -17.79 9.10
N PRO A 8 28.95 -16.70 9.74
CA PRO A 8 28.34 -15.35 10.01
C PRO A 8 29.36 -14.14 10.16
N PRO A 9 29.01 -12.92 10.69
CA PRO A 9 29.67 -11.61 10.46
C PRO A 9 30.70 -11.19 11.54
N PRO A 10 31.39 -10.02 11.47
CA PRO A 10 30.96 -8.74 12.11
C PRO A 10 31.50 -7.47 11.35
N SER A 11 31.41 -6.19 11.72
CA SER A 11 31.35 -5.49 13.02
C SER A 11 30.89 -4.01 12.88
N SER A 12 30.42 -3.50 14.03
CA SER A 12 30.19 -2.11 14.40
C SER A 12 31.40 -1.20 14.21
N ARG A 13 31.19 0.01 13.66
CA ARG A 13 32.12 1.14 13.83
C ARG A 13 31.49 2.20 14.73
N SER A 14 32.07 2.33 15.92
CA SER A 14 31.99 3.53 16.76
C SER A 14 32.93 4.61 16.21
N PRO A 15 32.61 5.91 16.31
CA PRO A 15 33.57 6.98 16.04
C PRO A 15 34.50 7.22 17.24
N PRO A 16 35.67 7.85 17.04
CA PRO A 16 36.69 7.96 18.07
C PRO A 16 36.39 9.09 19.06
N SER A 17 36.79 8.82 20.30
CA SER A 17 36.90 9.75 21.41
C SER A 17 38.10 10.70 21.25
N SER A 18 37.89 11.98 21.50
CA SER A 18 38.93 12.93 21.90
C SER A 18 38.51 13.60 23.23
N ALA A 19 39.31 13.35 24.26
CA ALA A 19 39.44 14.18 25.47
C ALA A 19 40.18 15.48 25.08
N SER A 20 40.16 16.63 25.75
CA SER A 20 39.54 17.15 26.99
C SER A 20 39.96 18.64 27.02
N SER A 21 39.09 19.56 27.41
CA SER A 21 39.55 20.73 28.18
C SER A 21 38.39 21.34 28.97
N SER A 22 38.70 21.55 30.24
CA SER A 22 37.95 22.14 31.32
C SER A 22 37.67 23.62 31.12
N SER A 23 36.45 24.06 31.44
CA SER A 23 36.20 25.27 32.25
C SER A 23 34.72 25.45 32.50
N SER A 24 34.32 25.31 33.76
CA SER A 24 33.07 25.89 34.29
C SER A 24 33.14 27.43 34.18
N PRO A 25 32.00 28.12 34.09
CA PRO A 25 31.55 28.77 35.32
C PRO A 25 30.03 28.84 35.51
N SER A 26 29.65 28.64 36.77
CA SER A 26 28.59 29.32 37.55
C SER A 26 27.28 29.75 36.88
N THR A 27 26.21 29.15 37.40
CA THR A 27 24.86 29.70 37.52
C THR A 27 24.82 31.13 38.06
N PRO A 28 23.82 31.92 37.63
CA PRO A 28 23.14 32.82 38.53
C PRO A 28 21.64 32.49 38.60
N SER A 29 21.25 32.12 39.81
CA SER A 29 19.91 32.21 40.38
C SER A 29 19.35 33.64 40.31
N SER A 30 18.06 33.77 40.02
CA SER A 30 17.23 34.96 40.27
C SER A 30 15.74 34.66 39.99
N PRO A 31 14.78 35.38 40.57
CA PRO A 31 14.10 34.92 41.79
C PRO A 31 12.58 34.78 41.63
N ALA A 32 11.95 34.22 42.67
CA ALA A 32 10.52 34.29 42.90
C ALA A 32 10.06 35.75 43.08
N LEU A 33 8.95 36.11 42.42
CA LEU A 33 8.15 37.29 42.72
C LEU A 33 6.68 36.88 42.71
N ALA A 34 6.06 37.09 43.87
CA ALA A 34 4.63 36.91 44.13
C ALA A 34 3.86 38.22 43.81
N PRO A 35 2.53 38.27 43.95
CA PRO A 35 1.62 38.79 42.93
C PRO A 35 1.21 40.25 43.15
N THR A 36 0.80 40.92 42.07
CA THR A 36 0.06 42.18 42.15
C THR A 36 -1.23 42.10 41.34
N ALA A 37 -2.28 42.63 41.96
CA ALA A 37 -3.67 42.57 41.54
C ALA A 37 -4.04 43.64 40.52
N GLY A 38 -5.11 43.35 39.77
CA GLY A 38 -6.07 44.34 39.28
C GLY A 38 -5.84 44.84 37.85
N CYS A 39 -6.67 44.38 36.91
CA CYS A 39 -7.84 45.16 36.51
C CYS A 39 -8.75 44.33 35.61
N ALA A 40 -10.05 44.43 35.88
CA ALA A 40 -11.12 43.74 35.19
C ALA A 40 -11.35 44.33 33.79
N THR A 41 -11.57 43.45 32.81
CA THR A 41 -12.41 43.76 31.66
C THR A 41 -13.31 42.56 31.38
N SER A 42 -14.56 42.73 31.78
CA SER A 42 -15.71 41.94 31.44
C SER A 42 -15.90 41.86 29.92
N THR A 43 -15.93 40.66 29.37
CA THR A 43 -16.69 40.37 28.15
C THR A 43 -17.50 39.11 28.39
N SER A 44 -18.81 39.31 28.45
CA SER A 44 -19.87 38.33 28.63
C SER A 44 -19.85 37.31 27.49
N ILE A 45 -19.70 36.04 27.85
CA ILE A 45 -20.04 34.91 26.97
C ILE A 45 -21.57 34.84 26.93
N THR A 46 -22.16 35.30 25.84
CA THR A 46 -23.57 35.06 25.53
C THR A 46 -23.76 33.58 25.21
N SER A 47 -24.57 32.93 26.04
CA SER A 47 -25.10 31.59 25.82
C SER A 47 -25.88 31.52 24.52
N ALA A 48 -25.45 30.66 23.60
CA ALA A 48 -26.23 30.30 22.42
C ALA A 48 -27.51 29.53 22.84
N PRO A 49 -28.68 29.82 22.25
CA PRO A 49 -29.92 29.16 22.62
C PRO A 49 -29.97 27.72 22.12
N ALA A 50 -30.52 26.83 22.95
CA ALA A 50 -30.81 25.45 22.60
C ALA A 50 -31.75 25.37 21.37
N PRO A 51 -31.55 24.40 20.46
CA PRO A 51 -32.43 24.23 19.31
C PRO A 51 -33.83 23.77 19.78
N PRO A 52 -34.90 24.15 19.05
CA PRO A 52 -36.26 23.80 19.42
C PRO A 52 -36.50 22.29 19.32
N ARG A 53 -37.29 21.78 20.25
CA ARG A 53 -37.82 20.41 20.23
C ARG A 53 -38.84 20.28 19.10
N ASP A 54 -38.45 19.63 18.01
CA ASP A 54 -39.41 19.21 17.00
C ASP A 54 -40.16 17.95 17.44
N VAL A 55 -41.48 18.08 17.43
CA VAL A 55 -42.46 17.06 17.73
C VAL A 55 -42.72 16.24 16.46
N LEU A 56 -42.39 14.95 16.54
CA LEU A 56 -42.99 13.78 15.87
C LEU A 56 -43.79 14.04 14.57
N GLY A 57 -43.12 13.86 13.44
CA GLY A 57 -43.72 13.48 12.16
C GLY A 57 -43.03 12.23 11.63
N GLY A 58 -43.68 11.07 11.77
CA GLY A 58 -43.15 9.77 11.34
C GLY A 58 -43.13 9.63 9.82
N GLY A 59 -42.03 10.01 9.20
CA GLY A 59 -41.60 9.51 7.90
C GLY A 59 -40.32 8.73 8.10
N ARG A 60 -40.32 7.42 7.81
CA ARG A 60 -39.08 6.66 7.63
C ARG A 60 -38.32 7.35 6.49
N ALA A 61 -37.28 8.11 6.81
CA ALA A 61 -36.27 8.44 5.82
C ALA A 61 -35.76 7.09 5.30
N GLU A 62 -36.03 6.78 4.04
CA GLU A 62 -35.43 5.62 3.39
C GLU A 62 -33.92 5.76 3.51
N SER A 63 -33.30 4.77 4.17
CA SER A 63 -31.85 4.68 4.25
C SER A 63 -31.29 4.73 2.83
N PRO A 64 -30.25 5.54 2.55
CA PRO A 64 -29.64 5.56 1.22
C PRO A 64 -29.24 4.12 0.82
N PRO A 65 -29.32 3.79 -0.48
CA PRO A 65 -29.02 2.44 -0.94
C PRO A 65 -27.61 2.03 -0.49
N PRO A 66 -27.40 0.74 -0.15
CA PRO A 66 -26.10 0.24 0.28
C PRO A 66 -25.02 0.57 -0.75
N SER A 67 -23.89 1.10 -0.29
CA SER A 67 -22.75 1.44 -1.15
C SER A 67 -21.52 0.63 -0.78
N TRP A 68 -20.60 0.49 -1.72
CA TRP A 68 -19.31 -0.13 -1.44
C TRP A 68 -18.51 0.69 -0.44
N LEU A 69 -17.86 -0.02 0.49
CA LEU A 69 -16.94 0.56 1.45
C LEU A 69 -15.87 1.37 0.71
N SER A 70 -15.69 2.61 1.16
CA SER A 70 -14.70 3.51 0.57
C SER A 70 -13.92 4.24 1.66
N VAL A 71 -12.68 4.59 1.31
CA VAL A 71 -11.79 5.41 2.13
C VAL A 71 -11.79 6.81 1.55
N PRO A 72 -12.16 7.85 2.34
CA PRO A 72 -12.06 9.22 1.87
C PRO A 72 -10.58 9.57 1.64
N ASN A 73 -10.31 10.39 0.61
CA ASN A 73 -8.96 10.91 0.40
C ASN A 73 -8.57 11.80 1.60
N PRO A 74 -7.40 11.60 2.20
CA PRO A 74 -6.96 12.44 3.29
C PRO A 74 -6.66 13.86 2.78
N THR A 75 -7.15 14.88 3.47
CA THR A 75 -6.98 16.29 3.06
C THR A 75 -5.64 16.90 3.50
N ASN A 76 -5.04 16.39 4.59
CA ASN A 76 -3.78 16.87 5.18
C ASN A 76 -2.95 15.72 5.78
N PHE A 77 -2.77 14.65 5.00
CA PHE A 77 -2.09 13.43 5.45
C PHE A 77 -0.72 13.69 6.10
N THR A 78 0.14 14.48 5.44
CA THR A 78 1.51 14.71 5.95
C THR A 78 1.49 15.53 7.23
N GLY A 79 0.64 16.56 7.29
CA GLY A 79 0.52 17.42 8.47
C GLY A 79 0.03 16.63 9.68
N ASP A 80 -1.03 15.83 9.50
CA ASP A 80 -1.64 15.03 10.56
C ASP A 80 -0.71 13.92 11.04
N LEU A 81 0.06 13.30 10.14
CA LEU A 81 1.11 12.35 10.49
C LEU A 81 2.20 13.00 11.35
N LEU A 82 2.73 14.15 10.94
CA LEU A 82 3.78 14.85 11.68
C LEU A 82 3.29 15.34 13.04
N ALA A 83 2.06 15.84 13.13
CA ALA A 83 1.45 16.26 14.39
C ALA A 83 1.37 15.10 15.39
N ARG A 84 0.81 13.95 14.98
CA ARG A 84 0.73 12.75 15.83
C ARG A 84 2.10 12.20 16.19
N TRP A 85 3.02 12.11 15.23
CA TRP A 85 4.37 11.60 15.46
C TRP A 85 5.17 12.46 16.46
N LEU A 86 4.91 13.77 16.51
CA LEU A 86 5.60 14.71 17.40
C LEU A 86 4.86 14.97 18.72
N THR A 87 3.66 14.43 18.90
CA THR A 87 2.84 14.68 20.10
C THR A 87 3.58 14.19 21.35
N PRO A 88 3.95 15.09 22.29
CA PRO A 88 4.60 14.70 23.52
C PRO A 88 3.57 14.03 24.43
N GLY A 89 3.69 12.72 24.60
CA GLY A 89 2.71 11.91 25.31
C GLY A 89 2.43 12.26 26.77
N GLY A 90 3.34 12.95 27.46
CA GLY A 90 3.28 13.12 28.92
C GLY A 90 3.38 11.80 29.69
N SER A 91 3.61 11.85 31.00
CA SER A 91 3.54 10.65 31.85
C SER A 91 2.09 10.45 32.33
N PRO A 92 1.54 9.22 32.35
CA PRO A 92 2.18 7.94 32.05
C PRO A 92 2.09 7.51 30.57
N CYS A 93 1.34 8.24 29.74
CA CYS A 93 0.96 7.84 28.38
C CYS A 93 2.15 7.61 27.45
N ARG A 94 3.22 8.40 27.57
CA ARG A 94 4.43 8.29 26.76
C ARG A 94 5.20 7.00 27.03
N ASP A 95 5.26 6.57 28.29
CA ASP A 95 6.11 5.48 28.73
C ASP A 95 5.38 4.13 28.75
N ALA A 96 4.05 4.15 28.90
CA ALA A 96 3.24 2.97 28.72
C ALA A 96 3.37 2.42 27.28
N ARG A 97 3.36 1.10 27.15
CA ARG A 97 3.47 0.39 25.87
C ARG A 97 2.32 -0.57 25.71
N THR A 98 1.76 -0.62 24.51
CA THR A 98 0.63 -1.47 24.18
C THR A 98 0.99 -2.95 24.28
N ALA A 99 0.34 -3.68 25.18
CA ALA A 99 0.50 -5.11 25.38
C ALA A 99 -0.70 -5.91 24.86
N ASN A 100 -1.89 -5.31 24.83
CA ASN A 100 -3.12 -5.96 24.38
C ASN A 100 -4.05 -4.93 23.72
N ILE A 101 -5.22 -5.38 23.27
CA ILE A 101 -6.33 -4.53 22.84
C ILE A 101 -7.61 -4.92 23.59
N SER A 102 -8.61 -4.05 23.55
CA SER A 102 -10.00 -4.36 23.86
C SER A 102 -10.86 -4.02 22.65
N VAL A 103 -11.68 -4.98 22.21
CA VAL A 103 -12.66 -4.81 21.13
C VAL A 103 -14.05 -5.12 21.73
N PRO A 104 -14.65 -4.21 22.52
CA PRO A 104 -15.85 -4.51 23.31
C PRO A 104 -17.00 -5.14 22.51
N ALA A 105 -17.22 -4.69 21.28
CA ALA A 105 -18.27 -5.20 20.40
C ALA A 105 -18.06 -6.66 19.95
N LEU A 106 -16.84 -7.19 20.00
CA LEU A 106 -16.50 -8.53 19.51
C LEU A 106 -15.96 -9.46 20.60
N ASP A 107 -15.27 -8.92 21.61
CA ASP A 107 -14.61 -9.68 22.67
C ASP A 107 -15.62 -10.50 23.50
N GLY A 108 -16.82 -9.96 23.76
CA GLY A 108 -17.84 -10.65 24.57
C GLY A 108 -18.34 -11.95 23.94
N ALA A 109 -18.64 -11.93 22.65
CA ALA A 109 -19.06 -13.13 21.92
C ALA A 109 -17.93 -14.15 21.84
N ALA A 110 -16.71 -13.70 21.53
CA ALA A 110 -15.54 -14.57 21.45
C ALA A 110 -15.22 -15.24 22.79
N ALA A 111 -15.30 -14.51 23.91
CA ALA A 111 -15.05 -15.04 25.25
C ALA A 111 -16.09 -16.10 25.68
N ALA A 112 -17.32 -16.00 25.20
CA ALA A 112 -18.38 -16.98 25.45
C ALA A 112 -18.31 -18.21 24.53
N GLY A 113 -17.25 -18.35 23.70
CA GLY A 113 -17.17 -19.38 22.67
C GLY A 113 -18.19 -19.19 21.53
N GLY A 114 -18.79 -18.00 21.45
CA GLY A 114 -19.76 -17.63 20.45
C GLY A 114 -19.12 -17.04 19.19
N VAL A 115 -19.92 -16.93 18.14
CA VAL A 115 -19.52 -16.34 16.86
C VAL A 115 -20.34 -15.09 16.62
N THR A 116 -19.65 -13.97 16.35
CA THR A 116 -20.32 -12.70 16.02
C THR A 116 -20.94 -12.81 14.64
N LYS A 117 -22.23 -12.46 14.55
CA LYS A 117 -23.01 -12.50 13.32
C LYS A 117 -23.19 -11.09 12.80
N LEU A 118 -22.76 -10.86 11.56
CA LEU A 118 -22.87 -9.59 10.86
C LEU A 118 -23.75 -9.77 9.62
N SER A 119 -24.45 -8.73 9.21
CA SER A 119 -25.16 -8.67 7.92
C SER A 119 -24.14 -8.46 6.79
N ALA A 120 -24.27 -9.22 5.71
CA ALA A 120 -23.57 -8.93 4.47
C ALA A 120 -24.12 -7.66 3.82
N ALA A 121 -23.39 -7.08 2.86
CA ALA A 121 -23.64 -5.78 2.21
C ALA A 121 -23.53 -4.54 3.11
N GLU A 122 -23.79 -4.64 4.41
CA GLU A 122 -23.66 -3.52 5.33
C GLU A 122 -22.20 -3.22 5.69
N ILE A 123 -21.90 -1.93 5.91
CA ILE A 123 -20.61 -1.48 6.43
C ILE A 123 -20.67 -1.53 7.94
N HIS A 124 -19.82 -2.37 8.53
CA HIS A 124 -19.69 -2.52 9.98
C HIS A 124 -18.48 -1.75 10.46
N GLU A 125 -18.69 -0.77 11.33
CA GLU A 125 -17.62 0.00 11.95
C GLU A 125 -17.38 -0.49 13.39
N PHE A 126 -16.12 -0.73 13.73
CA PHE A 126 -15.71 -1.16 15.06
C PHE A 126 -14.60 -0.26 15.59
N THR A 127 -14.75 0.17 16.84
CA THR A 127 -13.69 0.83 17.60
C THR A 127 -13.06 -0.14 18.57
N PHE A 128 -11.73 -0.14 18.65
CA PHE A 128 -10.95 -0.86 19.64
C PHE A 128 -9.94 0.05 20.33
N TRP A 129 -9.53 -0.34 21.53
CA TRP A 129 -8.59 0.41 22.34
C TRP A 129 -7.32 -0.39 22.58
N ALA A 130 -6.18 0.24 22.38
CA ALA A 130 -4.90 -0.29 22.81
C ALA A 130 -4.82 -0.26 24.34
N LEU A 131 -4.31 -1.34 24.93
CA LEU A 131 -4.16 -1.51 26.38
C LEU A 131 -2.68 -1.69 26.73
N ASP A 132 -2.23 -1.09 27.82
CA ASP A 132 -0.88 -1.29 28.33
C ASP A 132 -0.71 -2.61 29.11
N GLY A 133 0.50 -2.85 29.66
CA GLY A 133 0.81 -4.06 30.42
C GLY A 133 0.02 -4.23 31.72
N THR A 134 -0.66 -3.19 32.20
CA THR A 134 -1.54 -3.23 33.38
C THR A 134 -3.02 -3.39 33.00
N GLY A 135 -3.34 -3.40 31.70
CA GLY A 135 -4.71 -3.46 31.18
C GLY A 135 -5.40 -2.10 31.07
N LEU A 136 -4.70 -1.00 31.37
CA LEU A 136 -5.24 0.35 31.22
C LEU A 136 -5.18 0.81 29.76
N ARG A 137 -6.16 1.63 29.36
CA ARG A 137 -6.21 2.19 28.00
C ARG A 137 -5.01 3.09 27.75
N ARG A 138 -4.42 2.94 26.56
CA ARG A 138 -3.48 3.91 26.01
C ARG A 138 -4.20 5.23 25.77
N CYS A 139 -3.46 6.31 25.86
CA CYS A 139 -3.92 7.70 25.63
C CYS A 139 -3.22 8.33 24.41
N LEU A 140 -2.49 7.52 23.65
CA LEU A 140 -1.76 7.93 22.44
C LEU A 140 -1.87 6.85 21.38
N GLY A 141 -2.05 7.29 20.15
CA GLY A 141 -1.96 6.46 18.95
C GLY A 141 -0.53 6.09 18.55
N GLY A 142 -0.36 5.77 17.27
CA GLY A 142 0.92 5.44 16.65
C GLY A 142 1.30 3.96 16.64
N ASP A 143 0.59 3.10 17.35
CA ASP A 143 0.68 1.65 17.10
C ASP A 143 0.25 1.31 15.67
N PHE A 144 0.89 0.32 15.09
CA PHE A 144 0.56 -0.21 13.77
C PHE A 144 -0.02 -1.60 13.89
N PHE A 145 -1.32 -1.69 13.60
CA PHE A 145 -2.07 -2.92 13.55
C PHE A 145 -2.23 -3.39 12.11
N GLU A 146 -1.80 -4.62 11.83
CA GLU A 146 -2.22 -5.30 10.61
C GLU A 146 -3.58 -5.95 10.91
N ILE A 147 -4.61 -5.45 10.23
CA ILE A 147 -5.96 -6.01 10.31
C ILE A 147 -6.23 -6.75 9.01
N ASP A 148 -6.68 -7.99 9.13
CA ASP A 148 -7.04 -8.88 8.01
C ASP A 148 -8.46 -9.38 8.19
N LEU A 149 -9.22 -9.40 7.09
CA LEU A 149 -10.44 -10.17 7.00
C LEU A 149 -10.27 -11.24 5.92
N SER A 150 -10.15 -12.50 6.35
CA SER A 150 -9.98 -13.65 5.47
C SER A 150 -11.09 -14.69 5.67
N GLY A 151 -11.60 -15.19 4.55
CA GLY A 151 -12.42 -16.39 4.44
C GLY A 151 -11.91 -17.27 3.30
N GLU A 152 -12.65 -18.34 3.00
CA GLU A 152 -12.27 -19.30 1.95
C GLU A 152 -12.18 -18.67 0.55
N ALA A 153 -13.13 -17.78 0.24
CA ALA A 153 -13.28 -17.14 -1.06
C ALA A 153 -13.18 -15.61 -1.01
N TRP A 154 -12.73 -15.05 0.12
CA TRP A 154 -12.61 -13.61 0.33
C TRP A 154 -11.36 -13.27 1.12
N LYS A 155 -10.61 -12.25 0.68
CA LYS A 155 -9.56 -11.62 1.46
C LYS A 155 -9.60 -10.12 1.24
N SER A 156 -9.52 -9.34 2.31
CA SER A 156 -9.50 -7.88 2.20
C SER A 156 -8.71 -7.29 3.35
N ARG A 157 -8.14 -6.12 3.10
CA ARG A 157 -7.52 -5.25 4.10
C ARG A 157 -8.58 -4.28 4.62
N PRO A 158 -9.08 -4.42 5.87
CA PRO A 158 -9.95 -3.43 6.46
C PRO A 158 -9.23 -2.08 6.60
N PRO A 159 -9.83 -0.96 6.15
CA PRO A 159 -9.25 0.35 6.41
C PRO A 159 -9.22 0.64 7.91
N VAL A 160 -8.09 1.12 8.40
CA VAL A 160 -7.86 1.41 9.82
C VAL A 160 -7.56 2.90 10.01
N VAL A 161 -8.22 3.51 10.98
CA VAL A 161 -7.99 4.88 11.41
C VAL A 161 -7.43 4.84 12.82
N ASP A 162 -6.27 5.47 13.01
CA ASP A 162 -5.72 5.78 14.32
C ASP A 162 -6.28 7.14 14.77
N ASN A 163 -7.09 7.15 15.83
CA ASN A 163 -7.75 8.35 16.33
C ASN A 163 -6.81 9.24 17.17
N GLY A 164 -5.56 8.80 17.41
CA GLY A 164 -4.52 9.55 18.10
C GLY A 164 -4.59 9.52 19.62
N ASP A 165 -5.67 8.99 20.19
CA ASP A 165 -5.93 8.91 21.63
C ASP A 165 -5.75 7.49 22.20
N GLY A 166 -5.16 6.58 21.42
CA GLY A 166 -5.02 5.16 21.78
C GLY A 166 -6.22 4.29 21.38
N SER A 167 -7.25 4.89 20.77
CA SER A 167 -8.31 4.17 20.08
C SER A 167 -8.09 4.11 18.57
N TYR A 168 -8.65 3.07 17.96
CA TYR A 168 -8.54 2.77 16.55
C TYR A 168 -9.89 2.33 16.02
N THR A 169 -10.23 2.75 14.80
CA THR A 169 -11.47 2.39 14.13
C THR A 169 -11.16 1.60 12.86
N PHE A 170 -11.83 0.48 12.64
CA PHE A 170 -11.78 -0.23 11.37
C PHE A 170 -13.17 -0.55 10.84
N ARG A 171 -13.27 -0.69 9.52
CA ARG A 171 -14.55 -0.94 8.83
C ARG A 171 -14.49 -2.23 8.01
N LEU A 172 -15.55 -3.04 8.10
CA LEU A 172 -15.70 -4.31 7.39
C LEU A 172 -16.92 -4.26 6.47
N GLN A 173 -16.83 -4.90 5.31
CA GLN A 173 -17.97 -5.18 4.44
C GLN A 173 -17.66 -6.43 3.63
N VAL A 174 -18.63 -7.34 3.53
CA VAL A 174 -18.56 -8.55 2.71
C VAL A 174 -19.78 -8.57 1.81
N ALA A 175 -19.58 -8.89 0.53
CA ALA A 175 -20.70 -9.00 -0.40
C ALA A 175 -21.56 -10.25 -0.11
N PRO A 176 -22.90 -10.19 -0.24
CA PRO A 176 -23.79 -11.31 0.08
C PRO A 176 -23.39 -12.64 -0.59
N ARG A 177 -22.87 -12.59 -1.83
CA ARG A 177 -22.37 -13.75 -2.57
C ARG A 177 -21.30 -14.55 -1.81
N PHE A 178 -20.42 -13.88 -1.08
CA PHE A 178 -19.31 -14.50 -0.37
C PHE A 178 -19.60 -14.67 1.11
N ALA A 179 -20.80 -14.33 1.58
CA ALA A 179 -21.16 -14.41 3.00
C ALA A 179 -21.21 -15.86 3.51
N ALA A 180 -21.36 -16.84 2.61
CA ALA A 180 -21.35 -18.25 2.97
C ALA A 180 -19.96 -18.67 3.45
N GLY A 181 -19.86 -19.12 4.70
CA GLY A 181 -18.64 -19.65 5.30
C GLY A 181 -18.16 -18.85 6.51
N GLU A 182 -17.13 -19.38 7.15
CA GLU A 182 -16.50 -18.73 8.30
C GLU A 182 -15.44 -17.72 7.85
N PHE A 183 -15.47 -16.57 8.51
CA PHE A 183 -14.47 -15.52 8.35
C PHE A 183 -13.64 -15.41 9.61
N HIS A 184 -12.39 -15.02 9.43
CA HIS A 184 -11.49 -14.70 10.52
C HIS A 184 -11.08 -13.23 10.41
N LEU A 185 -11.44 -12.45 11.42
CA LEU A 185 -10.85 -11.14 11.66
C LEU A 185 -9.58 -11.32 12.49
N THR A 186 -8.43 -11.03 11.91
CA THR A 186 -7.14 -11.13 12.59
C THR A 186 -6.59 -9.74 12.84
N ILE A 187 -6.15 -9.46 14.07
CA ILE A 187 -5.53 -8.19 14.45
C ILE A 187 -4.14 -8.49 15.02
N VAL A 188 -3.10 -8.06 14.31
CA VAL A 188 -1.70 -8.23 14.70
C VAL A 188 -1.10 -6.88 15.03
N LEU A 189 -0.52 -6.73 16.22
CA LEU A 189 0.27 -5.57 16.57
C LEU A 189 1.71 -5.77 16.08
N LEU A 190 2.07 -5.12 14.98
CA LEU A 190 3.41 -5.25 14.39
C LEU A 190 4.43 -4.32 15.06
N PHE A 191 4.07 -3.05 15.22
CA PHE A 191 4.92 -2.03 15.86
C PHE A 191 4.11 -1.19 16.82
N ARG A 192 4.75 -0.78 17.92
CA ARG A 192 4.15 0.14 18.90
C ARG A 192 4.57 1.57 18.61
N SER A 193 3.80 2.58 19.02
CA SER A 193 4.24 3.99 19.15
C SER A 193 5.16 4.52 18.03
N PHE A 194 4.75 4.38 16.77
CA PHE A 194 5.49 4.76 15.55
C PHE A 194 6.88 4.09 15.39
N GLU A 195 7.16 3.01 16.11
CA GLU A 195 8.48 2.36 16.11
C GLU A 195 8.85 1.74 14.75
N GLY A 196 7.85 1.41 13.92
CA GLY A 196 8.06 0.97 12.53
C GLY A 196 8.67 2.05 11.64
N LEU A 197 8.54 3.32 12.00
CA LEU A 197 9.11 4.46 11.26
C LEU A 197 10.57 4.73 11.61
N LYS A 198 11.10 4.10 12.67
CA LYS A 198 12.49 4.27 13.07
C LYS A 198 13.43 3.68 12.00
N PHE A 199 14.65 4.22 11.94
CA PHE A 199 15.68 3.73 11.01
C PHE A 199 15.99 2.24 11.22
N SER A 200 16.24 1.84 12.47
CA SER A 200 16.44 0.44 12.86
C SER A 200 15.13 -0.14 13.42
N SER A 201 14.13 -0.34 12.55
CA SER A 201 12.80 -0.85 12.96
C SER A 201 12.84 -2.29 13.50
N ALA A 202 13.71 -3.15 12.97
CA ALA A 202 13.73 -4.59 13.28
C ALA A 202 13.90 -4.92 14.77
N ARG A 203 14.60 -4.09 15.55
CA ARG A 203 14.75 -4.26 17.01
C ARG A 203 13.51 -3.85 17.82
N PHE A 204 12.56 -3.17 17.19
CA PHE A 204 11.31 -2.71 17.81
C PHE A 204 10.09 -3.50 17.33
N LYS A 205 10.30 -4.56 16.54
CA LYS A 205 9.19 -5.42 16.15
C LYS A 205 8.51 -6.01 17.38
N TYR A 206 7.20 -6.00 17.38
CA TYR A 206 6.40 -6.69 18.38
C TYR A 206 5.77 -7.96 17.79
N ARG A 207 5.10 -7.83 16.65
CA ARG A 207 4.55 -8.93 15.84
C ARG A 207 3.79 -9.96 16.68
N VAL A 208 2.75 -9.51 17.39
CA VAL A 208 1.88 -10.37 18.19
C VAL A 208 0.47 -10.36 17.63
N GLU A 209 -0.08 -11.54 17.35
CA GLU A 209 -1.51 -11.71 17.06
C GLU A 209 -2.28 -11.50 18.36
N LEU A 210 -2.98 -10.36 18.45
CA LEU A 210 -3.74 -10.01 19.65
C LEU A 210 -5.16 -10.55 19.61
N ARG A 211 -5.71 -10.72 18.39
CA ARG A 211 -7.05 -11.27 18.17
C ARG A 211 -7.08 -12.11 16.90
N ARG A 212 -7.86 -13.18 17.00
CA ARG A 212 -8.34 -13.99 15.88
C ARG A 212 -9.79 -14.35 16.17
N ILE A 213 -10.70 -13.56 15.61
CA ILE A 213 -12.13 -13.58 15.96
C ILE A 213 -12.90 -14.25 14.82
N PRO A 214 -13.62 -15.35 15.08
CA PRO A 214 -14.51 -15.93 14.08
C PRO A 214 -15.72 -15.00 13.87
N LEU A 215 -16.04 -14.75 12.60
CA LEU A 215 -17.19 -13.97 12.17
C LEU A 215 -18.04 -14.79 11.21
N LEU A 216 -19.36 -14.61 11.27
CA LEU A 216 -20.31 -15.13 10.29
C LEU A 216 -21.04 -13.97 9.64
N PHE A 217 -20.93 -13.86 8.32
CA PHE A 217 -21.75 -12.94 7.56
C PHE A 217 -23.03 -13.65 7.12
N ARG A 218 -24.17 -13.00 7.31
CA ARG A 218 -25.47 -13.52 6.88
C ARG A 218 -25.95 -12.74 5.67
N PRO A 219 -26.39 -13.42 4.61
CA PRO A 219 -27.10 -12.76 3.52
C PRO A 219 -28.31 -12.01 4.09
N GLY A 220 -28.36 -10.70 3.88
CA GLY A 220 -29.53 -9.87 4.19
C GLY A 220 -30.33 -9.57 2.93
N ASN A 221 -31.35 -8.72 3.05
CA ASN A 221 -32.13 -8.22 1.92
C ASN A 221 -31.42 -7.08 1.15
N ALA A 222 -30.31 -6.57 1.69
CA ALA A 222 -29.52 -5.51 1.09
C ALA A 222 -28.66 -6.04 -0.08
N SER A 223 -28.76 -5.39 -1.24
CA SER A 223 -27.91 -5.64 -2.40
C SER A 223 -26.89 -4.51 -2.57
N LEU A 224 -25.64 -4.88 -2.87
CA LEU A 224 -24.63 -3.90 -3.28
C LEU A 224 -24.77 -3.61 -4.78
N PRO A 225 -24.47 -2.37 -5.22
CA PRO A 225 -24.42 -2.06 -6.64
C PRO A 225 -23.37 -2.93 -7.33
N ALA A 226 -23.68 -3.38 -8.55
CA ALA A 226 -22.71 -4.07 -9.39
C ALA A 226 -21.49 -3.18 -9.61
N LEU A 227 -20.29 -3.77 -9.58
CA LEU A 227 -19.07 -3.06 -9.87
C LEU A 227 -18.99 -2.76 -11.36
N GLU A 228 -18.86 -1.49 -11.70
CA GLU A 228 -18.49 -1.09 -13.05
C GLU A 228 -16.99 -1.29 -13.28
N THR A 229 -16.62 -1.53 -14.54
CA THR A 229 -15.21 -1.56 -14.94
C THR A 229 -14.57 -0.20 -14.69
N CYS A 230 -13.39 -0.18 -14.08
CA CYS A 230 -12.68 1.05 -13.74
C CYS A 230 -12.45 1.95 -14.97
N ARG A 231 -12.76 3.24 -14.79
CA ARG A 231 -12.53 4.33 -15.76
C ARG A 231 -11.40 5.25 -15.26
N ALA A 232 -10.99 6.21 -16.08
CA ALA A 232 -9.96 7.19 -15.70
C ALA A 232 -10.20 7.86 -14.33
N ALA A 233 -11.45 8.23 -14.02
CA ALA A 233 -11.80 8.92 -12.78
C ALA A 233 -11.61 8.05 -11.52
N ASP A 234 -11.68 6.73 -11.64
CA ASP A 234 -11.53 5.79 -10.53
C ASP A 234 -10.09 5.80 -9.98
N PHE A 235 -9.09 6.02 -10.86
CA PHE A 235 -7.69 6.19 -10.48
C PHE A 235 -7.42 7.54 -9.78
N ALA A 236 -8.39 8.45 -9.69
CA ALA A 236 -8.25 9.70 -8.95
C ALA A 236 -8.40 9.53 -7.43
N ARG A 237 -8.60 8.32 -6.91
CA ARG A 237 -8.61 8.02 -5.46
C ARG A 237 -7.20 7.76 -4.93
N ASP A 238 -6.89 8.31 -3.77
CA ASP A 238 -5.56 8.15 -3.15
C ASP A 238 -5.34 6.82 -2.45
N VAL A 239 -6.42 6.28 -1.90
CA VAL A 239 -6.42 5.05 -1.12
C VAL A 239 -7.56 4.18 -1.63
N TRP A 240 -7.28 2.90 -1.84
CA TRP A 240 -8.30 1.94 -2.24
C TRP A 240 -8.82 1.17 -1.03
N SER A 241 -10.00 0.60 -1.17
CA SER A 241 -10.47 -0.48 -0.30
C SER A 241 -10.86 -1.64 -1.18
N GLY A 242 -9.88 -2.50 -1.43
CA GLY A 242 -10.04 -3.63 -2.31
C GLY A 242 -10.37 -4.92 -1.59
N ARG A 243 -10.66 -5.92 -2.41
CA ARG A 243 -10.75 -7.31 -1.99
C ARG A 243 -10.24 -8.23 -3.09
N TRP A 244 -9.67 -9.33 -2.64
CA TRP A 244 -9.53 -10.53 -3.43
C TRP A 244 -10.74 -11.42 -3.22
N THR A 245 -11.34 -11.86 -4.32
CA THR A 245 -12.47 -12.78 -4.33
C THR A 245 -12.11 -14.00 -5.15
N ARG A 246 -12.45 -15.19 -4.65
CA ARG A 246 -12.25 -16.44 -5.38
C ARG A 246 -13.53 -16.77 -6.14
N LEU A 247 -13.49 -16.67 -7.47
CA LEU A 247 -14.65 -16.90 -8.35
C LEU A 247 -14.70 -18.34 -8.87
N ALA A 248 -13.55 -19.00 -8.93
CA ALA A 248 -13.40 -20.38 -9.35
C ALA A 248 -12.41 -21.09 -8.45
N ARG A 249 -12.47 -22.42 -8.40
CA ARG A 249 -11.60 -23.22 -7.54
C ARG A 249 -11.37 -24.58 -8.16
N ASN A 250 -10.11 -24.98 -8.25
CA ASN A 250 -9.71 -26.35 -8.52
C ASN A 250 -8.92 -26.89 -7.33
N ASP A 251 -9.59 -27.68 -6.48
CA ASP A 251 -8.99 -28.32 -5.30
C ASP A 251 -8.08 -29.49 -5.62
N ARG A 252 -8.19 -30.01 -6.85
CA ARG A 252 -7.28 -31.03 -7.37
C ARG A 252 -6.02 -30.41 -7.96
N CYS A 253 -5.91 -29.08 -7.99
CA CYS A 253 -4.68 -28.39 -8.35
C CYS A 253 -3.68 -28.51 -7.19
N VAL A 254 -3.03 -29.68 -7.11
CA VAL A 254 -2.00 -29.98 -6.13
C VAL A 254 -0.59 -29.74 -6.68
N ASP A 255 -0.44 -29.66 -8.01
CA ASP A 255 0.86 -29.65 -8.66
C ASP A 255 1.15 -28.33 -9.37
N VAL A 256 2.30 -27.78 -9.01
CA VAL A 256 3.00 -26.77 -9.80
C VAL A 256 3.68 -27.51 -10.95
N ASP A 257 3.51 -27.00 -12.18
CA ASP A 257 4.14 -27.62 -13.36
C ASP A 257 5.68 -27.56 -13.29
N ASP A 258 6.37 -28.21 -14.22
CA ASP A 258 7.83 -28.25 -14.21
C ASP A 258 8.50 -26.89 -14.41
N ALA A 259 7.77 -25.91 -14.96
CA ALA A 259 8.21 -24.52 -15.06
C ALA A 259 7.93 -23.71 -13.78
N GLY A 260 7.28 -24.28 -12.77
CA GLY A 260 6.93 -23.56 -11.55
C GLY A 260 5.58 -22.83 -11.62
N ARG A 261 4.72 -23.14 -12.61
CA ARG A 261 3.45 -22.43 -12.84
C ARG A 261 2.23 -23.11 -12.22
N TYR A 262 1.30 -22.29 -11.74
CA TYR A 262 0.04 -22.65 -11.07
C TYR A 262 -1.15 -22.62 -12.04
N ARG A 263 -1.09 -23.43 -13.10
CA ARG A 263 -2.15 -23.53 -14.12
C ARG A 263 -3.36 -24.34 -13.62
N CYS A 264 -4.01 -23.86 -12.58
CA CYS A 264 -5.11 -24.55 -11.91
C CYS A 264 -6.45 -24.48 -12.66
N LEU A 265 -6.60 -23.51 -13.55
CA LEU A 265 -7.78 -23.29 -14.39
C LEU A 265 -7.34 -23.29 -15.85
N GLU A 266 -8.25 -23.64 -16.75
CA GLU A 266 -8.03 -23.49 -18.20
C GLU A 266 -7.69 -22.02 -18.52
N PRO A 267 -6.76 -21.73 -19.45
CA PRO A 267 -6.29 -20.37 -19.70
C PRO A 267 -7.42 -19.37 -20.02
N GLU A 268 -8.42 -19.81 -20.79
CA GLU A 268 -9.59 -19.01 -21.20
C GLU A 268 -10.75 -19.06 -20.21
N HIS A 269 -10.58 -19.69 -19.03
CA HIS A 269 -11.63 -19.76 -18.02
C HIS A 269 -12.15 -18.34 -17.73
N PRO A 270 -13.45 -18.07 -17.94
CA PRO A 270 -13.96 -16.71 -17.93
C PRO A 270 -14.05 -16.16 -16.51
N CYS A 271 -13.84 -14.86 -16.36
CA CYS A 271 -14.23 -14.16 -15.16
C CYS A 271 -15.75 -13.99 -15.09
N GLU A 272 -16.28 -14.08 -13.88
CA GLU A 272 -17.68 -13.80 -13.60
C GLU A 272 -17.92 -12.32 -13.25
N ALA A 273 -18.86 -11.69 -13.96
CA ALA A 273 -19.35 -10.36 -13.63
C ALA A 273 -20.07 -10.33 -12.25
N PRO A 274 -20.01 -9.23 -11.50
CA PRO A 274 -19.37 -7.95 -11.84
C PRO A 274 -17.90 -7.84 -11.39
N TRP A 275 -17.26 -8.93 -10.95
CA TRP A 275 -15.98 -8.88 -10.24
C TRP A 275 -14.79 -8.58 -11.15
N CYS A 276 -14.85 -9.06 -12.38
CA CYS A 276 -13.97 -8.71 -13.49
C CYS A 276 -14.62 -9.10 -14.84
N ASP A 277 -13.91 -8.87 -15.92
CA ASP A 277 -14.21 -9.30 -17.29
C ASP A 277 -12.95 -9.92 -17.91
N GLY A 278 -13.07 -10.88 -18.83
CA GLY A 278 -11.92 -11.52 -19.51
C GLY A 278 -11.44 -12.85 -18.88
N PRO A 279 -10.27 -13.37 -19.31
CA PRO A 279 -9.80 -14.72 -18.95
C PRO A 279 -9.19 -14.77 -17.54
N LEU A 280 -9.96 -15.22 -16.55
CA LEU A 280 -9.52 -15.44 -15.18
C LEU A 280 -8.42 -16.50 -15.08
N GLY A 281 -8.44 -17.51 -15.97
CA GLY A 281 -7.41 -18.55 -16.02
C GLY A 281 -6.00 -18.02 -16.25
N ALA A 282 -5.85 -16.94 -17.01
CA ALA A 282 -4.57 -16.32 -17.33
C ALA A 282 -3.83 -15.73 -16.11
N LEU A 283 -4.53 -15.46 -15.00
CA LEU A 283 -3.90 -15.04 -13.75
C LEU A 283 -3.16 -16.17 -13.03
N GLU A 284 -3.44 -17.44 -13.37
CA GLU A 284 -2.91 -18.63 -12.68
C GLU A 284 -3.23 -18.67 -11.17
N SER A 285 -4.16 -17.85 -10.71
CA SER A 285 -4.45 -17.57 -9.31
C SER A 285 -5.29 -18.63 -8.59
N ASN A 286 -5.59 -19.75 -9.26
CA ASN A 286 -6.65 -20.69 -8.85
C ASN A 286 -7.98 -19.96 -8.54
N GLY A 287 -8.33 -19.00 -9.40
CA GLY A 287 -9.60 -18.28 -9.42
C GLY A 287 -9.70 -17.08 -8.50
N TRP A 288 -8.62 -16.66 -7.83
CA TRP A 288 -8.57 -15.37 -7.13
C TRP A 288 -8.45 -14.20 -8.10
N VAL A 289 -9.24 -13.16 -7.87
CA VAL A 289 -9.12 -11.89 -8.60
C VAL A 289 -9.32 -10.71 -7.66
N TYR A 290 -8.69 -9.59 -7.97
CA TYR A 290 -8.80 -8.36 -7.19
C TYR A 290 -9.82 -7.41 -7.80
N SER A 291 -10.64 -6.78 -6.96
CA SER A 291 -11.50 -5.65 -7.30
C SER A 291 -11.48 -4.60 -6.20
N ALA A 292 -11.78 -3.35 -6.53
CA ALA A 292 -11.81 -2.23 -5.60
C ALA A 292 -13.17 -1.53 -5.61
N HIS A 293 -13.20 -0.20 -5.64
CA HIS A 293 -14.43 0.57 -5.88
C HIS A 293 -15.00 0.36 -7.30
N CYS A 294 -14.25 -0.32 -8.16
CA CYS A 294 -14.59 -0.76 -9.52
C CYS A 294 -13.95 -2.14 -9.79
N SER A 295 -14.32 -2.79 -10.88
CA SER A 295 -13.74 -4.05 -11.36
C SER A 295 -12.71 -3.82 -12.46
N PHE A 296 -11.84 -4.81 -12.68
CA PHE A 296 -10.78 -4.71 -13.67
C PHE A 296 -10.98 -5.71 -14.80
N LYS A 297 -10.74 -5.29 -16.04
CA LYS A 297 -10.65 -6.19 -17.18
C LYS A 297 -9.35 -6.98 -17.14
N LEU A 298 -9.43 -8.28 -17.35
CA LEU A 298 -8.32 -9.16 -17.66
C LEU A 298 -8.14 -9.15 -19.18
N PHE A 299 -6.97 -8.73 -19.63
CA PHE A 299 -6.68 -8.50 -21.05
C PHE A 299 -6.22 -9.81 -21.70
N THR A 300 -6.74 -10.09 -22.89
CA THR A 300 -6.10 -11.04 -23.82
C THR A 300 -4.87 -10.37 -24.46
N ALA A 301 -3.97 -11.17 -25.04
CA ALA A 301 -2.81 -10.65 -25.76
C ALA A 301 -3.21 -9.66 -26.86
N ASP A 302 -4.20 -10.01 -27.69
CA ASP A 302 -4.66 -9.15 -28.80
C ASP A 302 -5.26 -7.82 -28.29
N ALA A 303 -6.03 -7.86 -27.20
CA ALA A 303 -6.58 -6.66 -26.59
C ALA A 303 -5.46 -5.77 -26.01
N ALA A 304 -4.45 -6.38 -25.38
CA ALA A 304 -3.32 -5.64 -24.81
C ALA A 304 -2.44 -5.02 -25.91
N TRP A 305 -2.07 -5.79 -26.95
CA TRP A 305 -1.29 -5.29 -28.08
C TRP A 305 -2.01 -4.18 -28.83
N ARG A 306 -3.31 -4.32 -29.13
CA ARG A 306 -4.08 -3.24 -29.78
C ARG A 306 -4.13 -1.97 -28.95
N CYS A 307 -4.20 -2.08 -27.62
CA CYS A 307 -4.12 -0.90 -26.77
C CYS A 307 -2.72 -0.28 -26.77
N LEU A 308 -1.68 -1.10 -26.64
CA LEU A 308 -0.31 -0.65 -26.41
C LEU A 308 0.44 -0.28 -27.69
N ASP A 309 -0.12 -0.57 -28.86
CA ASP A 309 0.56 -0.34 -30.13
C ASP A 309 1.04 1.11 -30.28
N GLY A 310 2.30 1.23 -30.65
CA GLY A 310 3.01 2.48 -30.81
C GLY A 310 3.28 3.23 -29.51
N LYS A 311 2.83 2.77 -28.33
CA LYS A 311 3.02 3.49 -27.06
C LYS A 311 4.44 3.36 -26.51
N TRP A 312 4.81 4.38 -25.75
CA TRP A 312 6.03 4.43 -24.96
C TRP A 312 5.70 4.54 -23.47
N LEU A 313 5.98 3.47 -22.72
CA LEU A 313 5.83 3.42 -21.27
C LEU A 313 7.16 3.71 -20.58
N PHE A 314 7.16 4.64 -19.63
CA PHE A 314 8.33 5.02 -18.85
C PHE A 314 8.14 4.67 -17.38
N PHE A 315 8.91 3.70 -16.88
CA PHE A 315 8.91 3.29 -15.49
C PHE A 315 10.08 3.95 -14.75
N TRP A 316 9.78 4.50 -13.58
CA TRP A 316 10.80 4.96 -12.63
C TRP A 316 10.46 4.47 -11.24
N GLY A 317 11.33 3.65 -10.63
CA GLY A 317 11.05 3.16 -9.28
C GLY A 317 11.90 2.00 -8.78
N ASP A 318 11.38 1.31 -7.77
CA ASP A 318 12.02 0.19 -7.10
C ASP A 318 12.15 -1.03 -8.05
N SER A 319 12.90 -2.05 -7.63
CA SER A 319 13.14 -3.25 -8.46
C SER A 319 11.89 -4.07 -8.77
N ASN A 320 10.77 -3.84 -8.08
CA ASN A 320 9.48 -4.47 -8.40
C ASN A 320 8.96 -4.13 -9.79
N HIS A 321 9.37 -3.00 -10.39
CA HIS A 321 9.02 -2.72 -11.79
C HIS A 321 9.63 -3.73 -12.76
N VAL A 322 10.82 -4.27 -12.47
CA VAL A 322 11.45 -5.29 -13.32
C VAL A 322 10.57 -6.53 -13.39
N ASP A 323 10.05 -6.97 -12.24
CA ASP A 323 9.14 -8.11 -12.16
C ASP A 323 7.83 -7.83 -12.90
N THR A 324 7.20 -6.68 -12.64
CA THR A 324 5.94 -6.29 -13.29
C THR A 324 6.09 -6.19 -14.81
N ILE A 325 7.17 -5.59 -15.30
CA ILE A 325 7.42 -5.47 -16.75
C ILE A 325 7.66 -6.84 -17.37
N ARG A 326 8.51 -7.69 -16.77
CA ARG A 326 8.73 -9.06 -17.25
C ARG A 326 7.41 -9.81 -17.32
N ASN A 327 6.63 -9.77 -16.25
CA ASN A 327 5.40 -10.54 -16.17
C ASN A 327 4.34 -10.04 -17.15
N LEU A 328 4.21 -8.73 -17.34
CA LEU A 328 3.37 -8.15 -18.39
C LEU A 328 3.78 -8.63 -19.78
N LEU A 329 5.09 -8.56 -20.09
CA LEU A 329 5.63 -8.99 -21.37
C LEU A 329 5.39 -10.49 -21.61
N THR A 330 5.72 -11.35 -20.65
CA THR A 330 5.65 -12.80 -20.82
C THR A 330 4.23 -13.33 -20.77
N PHE A 331 3.42 -12.95 -19.78
CA PHE A 331 2.13 -13.61 -19.52
C PHE A 331 0.97 -12.95 -20.24
N VAL A 332 1.03 -11.64 -20.46
CA VAL A 332 -0.07 -10.91 -21.12
C VAL A 332 0.24 -10.69 -22.59
N LEU A 333 1.47 -10.26 -22.92
CA LEU A 333 1.86 -9.93 -24.30
C LEU A 333 2.49 -11.10 -25.06
N GLY A 334 2.80 -12.21 -24.39
CA GLY A 334 3.36 -13.43 -25.01
C GLY A 334 4.82 -13.30 -25.45
N VAL A 335 5.55 -12.27 -25.00
CA VAL A 335 6.96 -12.05 -25.35
C VAL A 335 7.85 -13.04 -24.59
N GLU A 336 8.50 -13.94 -25.33
CA GLU A 336 9.38 -14.98 -24.77
C GLU A 336 10.73 -14.43 -24.29
N ASP A 337 11.39 -13.62 -25.12
CA ASP A 337 12.69 -13.03 -24.76
C ASP A 337 12.52 -11.72 -23.99
N THR A 338 12.66 -11.81 -22.66
CA THR A 338 12.70 -10.66 -21.76
C THR A 338 14.11 -10.37 -21.25
N SER A 339 15.17 -10.85 -21.91
CA SER A 339 16.57 -10.67 -21.46
C SER A 339 17.00 -9.21 -21.37
N ALA A 340 16.40 -8.33 -22.18
CA ALA A 340 16.62 -6.88 -22.12
C ALA A 340 16.06 -6.23 -20.84
N VAL A 341 15.13 -6.88 -20.14
CA VAL A 341 14.46 -6.34 -18.95
C VAL A 341 15.39 -6.40 -17.75
N THR A 342 16.11 -5.31 -17.53
CA THR A 342 17.01 -5.13 -16.38
C THR A 342 16.55 -3.98 -15.49
N ARG A 343 17.34 -3.64 -14.46
CA ARG A 343 17.09 -2.46 -13.62
C ARG A 343 17.14 -1.14 -14.40
N ARG A 344 17.79 -1.11 -15.55
CA ARG A 344 17.76 0.04 -16.44
C ARG A 344 17.86 -0.42 -17.88
N PHE A 345 16.84 -0.11 -18.66
CA PHE A 345 16.84 -0.43 -20.08
C PHE A 345 15.89 0.50 -20.82
N ASP A 346 16.02 0.51 -22.14
CA ASP A 346 15.13 1.16 -23.07
C ASP A 346 15.07 0.26 -24.31
N ALA A 347 13.92 -0.36 -24.56
CA ALA A 347 13.75 -1.36 -25.60
C ALA A 347 12.38 -1.27 -26.26
N VAL A 348 12.32 -1.68 -27.53
CA VAL A 348 11.08 -1.85 -28.29
C VAL A 348 10.79 -3.33 -28.37
N PHE A 349 9.58 -3.72 -27.98
CA PHE A 349 9.06 -5.07 -28.10
C PHE A 349 8.05 -5.11 -29.25
N THR A 350 8.07 -6.18 -30.02
CA THR A 350 7.16 -6.42 -31.14
C THR A 350 6.19 -7.53 -30.81
N ASN A 351 4.98 -7.46 -31.35
CA ASN A 351 3.98 -8.50 -31.18
C ASN A 351 4.49 -9.86 -31.70
N PRO A 352 4.61 -10.89 -30.83
CA PRO A 352 5.20 -12.17 -31.19
C PRO A 352 4.30 -13.02 -32.10
N SER A 353 3.02 -12.69 -32.22
CA SER A 353 2.09 -13.37 -33.14
C SER A 353 2.34 -13.07 -34.62
N GLY A 354 3.21 -12.09 -34.93
CA GLY A 354 3.46 -11.61 -36.29
C GLY A 354 2.45 -10.55 -36.77
N GLU A 355 1.41 -10.25 -36.00
CA GLU A 355 0.52 -9.12 -36.25
C GLU A 355 1.22 -7.77 -35.97
N PRO A 356 0.77 -6.65 -36.56
CA PRO A 356 1.27 -5.33 -36.21
C PRO A 356 1.11 -5.04 -34.71
N GLY A 357 2.12 -4.41 -34.11
CA GLY A 357 2.13 -4.09 -32.69
C GLY A 357 3.53 -3.82 -32.18
N THR A 358 3.79 -2.61 -31.71
CA THR A 358 5.06 -2.26 -31.05
C THR A 358 4.82 -1.58 -29.72
N LEU A 359 5.70 -1.86 -28.76
CA LEU A 359 5.68 -1.24 -27.43
C LEU A 359 7.09 -0.86 -27.03
N ARG A 360 7.34 0.43 -26.82
CA ARG A 360 8.60 0.88 -26.22
C ARG A 360 8.45 0.94 -24.71
N ILE A 361 9.38 0.32 -23.99
CA ILE A 361 9.45 0.43 -22.53
C ILE A 361 10.82 0.96 -22.14
N THR A 362 10.83 2.02 -21.35
CA THR A 362 12.00 2.48 -20.62
C THR A 362 11.79 2.19 -19.14
N SER A 363 12.81 1.66 -18.47
CA SER A 363 12.82 1.48 -17.01
C SER A 363 14.05 2.14 -16.42
N ILE A 364 13.86 2.96 -15.40
CA ILE A 364 14.93 3.62 -14.65
C ILE A 364 14.80 3.28 -13.17
N PHE A 365 15.68 2.41 -12.68
CA PHE A 365 15.78 2.10 -11.26
C PHE A 365 16.13 3.33 -10.42
N ASN A 366 15.30 3.62 -9.41
CA ASN A 366 15.50 4.75 -8.51
C ASN A 366 16.22 4.38 -7.21
N GLY A 367 16.42 3.08 -6.94
CA GLY A 367 17.02 2.64 -5.69
C GLY A 367 18.42 3.14 -5.48
N HIS A 368 19.15 3.47 -6.55
CA HIS A 368 20.41 4.21 -6.51
C HIS A 368 20.74 4.79 -7.89
N TRP A 369 21.49 5.88 -7.96
CA TRP A 369 21.95 6.45 -9.25
C TRP A 369 22.94 5.52 -9.99
N ASN A 370 23.67 4.71 -9.22
CA ASN A 370 24.53 3.61 -9.64
C ASN A 370 23.75 2.30 -9.56
N MET A 371 23.52 1.62 -10.69
CA MET A 371 22.59 0.50 -10.81
C MET A 371 22.97 -0.75 -10.00
N SER A 372 24.26 -0.89 -9.69
CA SER A 372 24.79 -1.99 -8.88
C SER A 372 24.56 -1.79 -7.38
N MET A 373 24.10 -0.61 -6.96
CA MET A 373 23.86 -0.25 -5.56
C MET A 373 22.36 -0.10 -5.28
N ASN A 374 21.99 0.09 -4.01
CA ASN A 374 20.60 0.18 -3.55
C ASN A 374 20.46 1.22 -2.41
N TYR A 375 19.23 1.41 -1.93
CA TYR A 375 18.91 2.11 -0.68
C TYR A 375 19.14 3.63 -0.66
N LEU A 376 18.92 4.32 -1.78
CA LEU A 376 18.73 5.77 -1.83
C LEU A 376 17.28 6.17 -2.05
N GLY A 377 16.53 5.42 -2.88
CA GLY A 377 15.17 5.78 -3.26
C GLY A 377 15.10 7.18 -3.86
N LEU A 378 14.26 8.05 -3.30
CA LEU A 378 14.14 9.45 -3.72
C LEU A 378 15.46 10.23 -3.64
N HIS A 379 16.39 9.85 -2.75
CA HIS A 379 17.68 10.51 -2.65
C HIS A 379 18.55 10.33 -3.90
N SER A 380 18.27 9.33 -4.75
CA SER A 380 18.94 9.18 -6.05
C SER A 380 18.84 10.44 -6.90
N LEU A 381 17.74 11.19 -6.78
CA LEU A 381 17.52 12.46 -7.48
C LEU A 381 18.44 13.58 -7.00
N ARG A 382 19.18 13.44 -5.89
CA ARG A 382 20.21 14.43 -5.50
C ARG A 382 21.44 14.37 -6.40
N HIS A 383 21.68 13.24 -7.08
CA HIS A 383 22.77 13.10 -8.02
C HIS A 383 22.49 13.83 -9.35
N LYS A 384 23.36 14.78 -9.73
CA LYS A 384 23.18 15.62 -10.93
C LYS A 384 23.09 14.79 -12.22
N GLY A 385 24.01 13.85 -12.41
CA GLY A 385 24.03 13.00 -13.61
C GLY A 385 22.79 12.10 -13.72
N PHE A 386 22.23 11.69 -12.58
CA PHE A 386 21.01 10.87 -12.58
C PHE A 386 19.79 11.68 -12.99
N ARG A 387 19.67 12.91 -12.48
CA ARG A 387 18.62 13.84 -12.96
C ARG A 387 18.75 14.15 -14.45
N GLN A 388 19.97 14.29 -14.96
CA GLN A 388 20.22 14.52 -16.39
C GLN A 388 19.79 13.32 -17.23
N LEU A 389 20.14 12.10 -16.80
CA LEU A 389 19.67 10.86 -17.42
C LEU A 389 18.15 10.77 -17.44
N VAL A 390 17.47 11.00 -16.32
CA VAL A 390 15.99 10.95 -16.30
C VAL A 390 15.42 11.99 -17.26
N ARG A 391 15.96 13.21 -17.27
CA ARG A 391 15.51 14.29 -18.16
C ARG A 391 15.73 14.00 -19.64
N SER A 392 16.78 13.27 -20.03
CA SER A 392 17.08 13.06 -21.45
C SER A 392 15.94 12.37 -22.20
N TYR A 393 15.15 11.53 -21.52
CA TYR A 393 13.98 10.87 -22.10
C TYR A 393 12.79 11.81 -22.36
N PHE A 394 12.83 13.06 -21.90
CA PHE A 394 11.77 14.06 -22.06
C PHE A 394 12.22 15.31 -22.85
N VAL A 395 13.46 15.30 -23.38
CA VAL A 395 14.08 16.48 -24.04
C VAL A 395 14.24 16.30 -25.55
N GLY A 396 14.16 15.07 -26.09
CA GLY A 396 14.26 14.82 -27.54
C GLY A 396 13.14 15.47 -28.37
N ASP A 397 13.40 15.76 -29.64
CA ASP A 397 12.78 16.83 -30.43
C ASP A 397 11.26 16.71 -30.65
N ASP A 398 10.73 15.51 -30.89
CA ASP A 398 9.32 15.37 -31.32
C ASP A 398 8.49 14.40 -30.48
N ARG A 399 9.11 13.70 -29.52
CA ARG A 399 8.43 12.63 -28.79
C ARG A 399 8.90 12.51 -27.34
N VAL A 400 7.93 12.28 -26.46
CA VAL A 400 8.11 11.93 -25.05
C VAL A 400 7.33 10.64 -24.73
N PRO A 401 7.52 10.01 -23.56
CA PRO A 401 6.70 8.89 -23.14
C PRO A 401 5.21 9.23 -23.14
N ASP A 402 4.37 8.27 -23.52
CA ASP A 402 2.91 8.41 -23.46
C ASP A 402 2.41 8.28 -22.02
N VAL A 403 3.03 7.38 -21.26
CA VAL A 403 2.69 7.07 -19.87
C VAL A 403 3.96 7.01 -19.01
N VAL A 404 3.88 7.59 -17.82
CA VAL A 404 4.92 7.49 -16.78
C VAL A 404 4.35 6.74 -15.58
N ILE A 405 5.01 5.67 -15.16
CA ILE A 405 4.67 4.90 -13.95
C ILE A 405 5.76 5.11 -12.91
N LEU A 406 5.40 5.81 -11.83
CA LEU A 406 6.27 6.11 -10.71
C LEU A 406 6.03 5.14 -9.56
N ASN A 407 7.09 4.73 -8.89
CA ASN A 407 7.04 3.97 -7.64
C ASN A 407 8.24 4.32 -6.77
N SER A 408 8.08 4.42 -5.45
CA SER A 408 9.20 4.54 -4.53
C SER A 408 8.78 4.13 -3.13
N GLY A 409 9.59 3.34 -2.43
CA GLY A 409 9.37 3.14 -1.00
C GLY A 409 10.34 2.19 -0.34
N LEU A 410 10.66 1.05 -0.96
CA LEU A 410 11.51 0.03 -0.34
C LEU A 410 12.90 0.59 -0.04
N HIS A 411 13.48 1.30 -1.01
CA HIS A 411 14.79 1.92 -0.83
C HIS A 411 14.74 3.14 0.08
N ASP A 412 13.65 3.89 0.07
CA ASP A 412 13.41 5.02 0.98
C ASP A 412 13.30 4.55 2.44
N GLY A 413 12.66 3.40 2.68
CA GLY A 413 12.51 2.83 4.00
C GLY A 413 13.86 2.48 4.65
N CYS A 414 14.84 2.11 3.83
CA CYS A 414 16.23 1.90 4.26
C CYS A 414 17.02 3.20 4.41
N TYR A 415 16.81 4.18 3.53
CA TYR A 415 17.65 5.38 3.48
C TYR A 415 17.30 6.40 4.57
N TRP A 416 16.01 6.73 4.70
CA TRP A 416 15.58 7.86 5.49
C TRP A 416 15.46 7.49 6.96
N SER A 417 16.19 8.21 7.81
CA SER A 417 16.22 7.98 9.25
C SER A 417 15.09 8.67 10.01
N SER A 418 14.36 9.59 9.37
CA SER A 418 13.22 10.30 9.98
C SER A 418 12.14 10.62 8.95
N VAL A 419 10.90 10.68 9.42
CA VAL A 419 9.73 11.07 8.61
C VAL A 419 9.90 12.48 8.04
N ARG A 420 10.40 13.45 8.83
CA ARG A 420 10.65 14.82 8.35
C ARG A 420 11.63 14.89 7.18
N ALA A 421 12.72 14.12 7.25
CA ALA A 421 13.69 14.07 6.15
C ALA A 421 13.07 13.45 4.89
N TYR A 422 12.26 12.40 5.06
CA TYR A 422 11.50 11.81 3.95
C TYR A 422 10.51 12.82 3.34
N VAL A 423 9.76 13.56 4.15
CA VAL A 423 8.85 14.61 3.66
C VAL A 423 9.59 15.63 2.79
N GLN A 424 10.75 16.12 3.23
CA GLN A 424 11.57 17.04 2.41
C GLN A 424 12.06 16.40 1.10
N ALA A 425 12.33 15.09 1.11
CA ALA A 425 12.70 14.35 -0.09
C ALA A 425 11.53 14.18 -1.06
N THR A 426 10.33 13.89 -0.55
CA THR A 426 9.10 13.81 -1.37
C THR A 426 8.77 15.14 -2.02
N GLU A 427 8.93 16.25 -1.29
CA GLU A 427 8.77 17.60 -1.82
C GLU A 427 9.76 17.87 -2.96
N TYR A 428 11.04 17.55 -2.75
CA TYR A 428 12.06 17.70 -3.79
C TYR A 428 11.77 16.83 -5.03
N ALA A 429 11.33 15.59 -4.83
CA ALA A 429 10.99 14.68 -5.91
C ALA A 429 9.76 15.18 -6.70
N ALA A 430 8.72 15.66 -6.02
CA ALA A 430 7.53 16.23 -6.65
C ALA A 430 7.88 17.46 -7.49
N GLN A 431 8.69 18.39 -6.96
CA GLN A 431 9.19 19.55 -7.71
C GLN A 431 10.03 19.14 -8.92
N PHE A 432 10.87 18.12 -8.79
CA PHE A 432 11.67 17.60 -9.89
C PHE A 432 10.77 17.10 -11.03
N TRP A 433 9.78 16.26 -10.73
CA TRP A 433 8.87 15.70 -11.73
C TRP A 433 7.95 16.76 -12.33
N ALA A 434 7.42 17.68 -11.52
CA ALA A 434 6.65 18.82 -12.02
C ALA A 434 7.48 19.67 -12.99
N GLY A 435 8.76 19.90 -12.69
CA GLY A 435 9.68 20.61 -13.57
C GLY A 435 9.98 19.84 -14.88
N VAL A 436 10.01 18.50 -14.86
CA VAL A 436 10.11 17.69 -16.08
C VAL A 436 8.86 17.90 -16.94
N MET A 437 7.66 17.74 -16.36
CA MET A 437 6.40 17.88 -17.08
C MET A 437 6.17 19.31 -17.60
N ALA A 438 6.58 20.32 -16.84
CA ALA A 438 6.50 21.72 -17.26
C ALA A 438 7.35 21.97 -18.51
N LYS A 439 8.54 21.37 -18.61
CA LYS A 439 9.39 21.50 -19.81
C LYS A 439 8.80 20.82 -21.04
N VAL A 440 8.13 19.68 -20.86
CA VAL A 440 7.37 19.03 -21.94
C VAL A 440 6.27 19.97 -22.44
N ARG A 441 5.48 20.54 -21.50
CA ARG A 441 4.40 21.48 -21.82
C ARG A 441 4.91 22.74 -22.53
N LEU A 442 6.03 23.31 -22.10
CA LEU A 442 6.63 24.50 -22.71
C LEU A 442 7.05 24.28 -24.17
N ARG A 443 7.30 23.03 -24.56
CA ARG A 443 7.60 22.64 -25.95
C ARG A 443 6.35 22.38 -26.79
N GLY A 444 5.15 22.59 -26.25
CA GLY A 444 3.89 22.33 -26.93
C GLY A 444 3.54 20.85 -27.09
N LEU A 445 4.28 19.95 -26.43
CA LEU A 445 4.02 18.51 -26.48
C LEU A 445 2.97 18.10 -25.45
N ALA A 446 2.21 17.04 -25.77
CA ALA A 446 1.31 16.40 -24.82
C ALA A 446 2.12 15.90 -23.60
N VAL A 447 1.65 16.25 -22.41
CA VAL A 447 2.28 15.80 -21.15
C VAL A 447 1.89 14.34 -20.91
N PRO A 448 2.85 13.46 -20.57
CA PRO A 448 2.55 12.06 -20.26
C PRO A 448 1.47 11.94 -19.18
N ARG A 449 0.65 10.88 -19.27
CA ARG A 449 -0.20 10.46 -18.14
C ARG A 449 0.69 9.86 -17.06
N VAL A 450 0.75 10.47 -15.88
CA VAL A 450 1.62 10.04 -14.79
C VAL A 450 0.81 9.32 -13.72
N PHE A 451 1.14 8.06 -13.49
CA PHE A 451 0.58 7.25 -12.44
C PHE A 451 1.59 7.05 -11.31
N TYR A 452 1.12 7.10 -10.07
CA TYR A 452 1.89 6.57 -8.94
C TYR A 452 1.36 5.19 -8.56
N ARG A 453 2.17 4.16 -8.75
CA ARG A 453 1.95 2.82 -8.21
C ARG A 453 2.52 2.81 -6.79
N THR A 454 1.67 2.66 -5.77
CA THR A 454 2.13 2.55 -4.39
C THR A 454 3.08 1.35 -4.24
N THR A 455 4.07 1.45 -3.35
CA THR A 455 4.97 0.31 -3.09
C THR A 455 4.22 -0.83 -2.42
N VAL A 456 4.77 -2.04 -2.46
CA VAL A 456 4.13 -3.25 -1.94
C VAL A 456 4.03 -3.25 -0.41
N ALA A 457 3.06 -3.99 0.13
CA ALA A 457 3.10 -4.44 1.51
C ALA A 457 4.20 -5.51 1.64
N THR A 458 5.31 -5.20 2.30
CA THR A 458 6.42 -6.16 2.43
C THR A 458 6.01 -7.37 3.26
N GLY A 459 6.42 -8.57 2.82
CA GLY A 459 5.85 -9.82 3.30
C GLY A 459 6.77 -10.72 4.13
N GLY A 460 6.18 -11.66 4.86
CA GLY A 460 6.89 -12.66 5.66
C GLY A 460 7.95 -12.08 6.59
N TYR A 461 9.22 -12.45 6.36
CA TYR A 461 10.33 -11.93 7.18
C TYR A 461 10.59 -10.42 6.98
N ALA A 462 10.28 -9.88 5.80
CA ALA A 462 10.54 -8.48 5.45
C ALA A 462 9.66 -7.49 6.22
N ARG A 463 8.55 -7.98 6.80
CA ARG A 463 7.64 -7.21 7.67
C ARG A 463 8.34 -6.56 8.86
N ASP A 464 9.49 -7.06 9.28
CA ASP A 464 10.25 -6.50 10.40
C ASP A 464 11.32 -5.48 9.98
N LEU A 465 11.67 -5.44 8.69
CA LEU A 465 12.85 -4.74 8.22
C LEU A 465 12.62 -3.24 8.05
N ALA A 466 13.65 -2.52 7.59
CA ALA A 466 13.62 -1.07 7.47
C ALA A 466 12.50 -0.55 6.53
N PHE A 467 12.03 -1.38 5.59
CA PHE A 467 10.92 -1.14 4.67
C PHE A 467 9.64 -1.90 5.06
N ASN A 468 9.38 -2.04 6.36
CA ASN A 468 8.19 -2.71 6.87
C ASN A 468 6.86 -2.06 6.42
N PRO A 469 5.71 -2.78 6.50
CA PRO A 469 4.41 -2.29 6.06
C PRO A 469 3.99 -0.96 6.69
N ASN A 470 4.27 -0.72 7.97
CA ASN A 470 3.95 0.56 8.64
C ASN A 470 4.64 1.73 7.92
N LYS A 471 5.94 1.58 7.65
CA LYS A 471 6.70 2.61 6.97
C LYS A 471 6.25 2.77 5.51
N MET A 472 5.99 1.67 4.80
CA MET A 472 5.57 1.72 3.39
C MET A 472 4.19 2.37 3.22
N GLU A 473 3.23 2.05 4.09
CA GLU A 473 1.92 2.69 4.09
C GLU A 473 2.03 4.20 4.27
N LEU A 474 2.74 4.64 5.31
CA LEU A 474 2.86 6.06 5.59
C LEU A 474 3.70 6.80 4.54
N PHE A 475 4.74 6.17 4.00
CA PHE A 475 5.58 6.78 2.95
C PHE A 475 4.80 6.92 1.64
N ASN A 476 4.01 5.91 1.26
CA ASN A 476 3.10 5.99 0.12
C ASN A 476 2.16 7.18 0.26
N GLY A 477 1.50 7.36 1.42
CA GLY A 477 0.58 8.47 1.65
C GLY A 477 1.24 9.85 1.52
N VAL A 478 2.43 10.05 2.11
CA VAL A 478 3.19 11.31 1.98
C VAL A 478 3.55 11.59 0.53
N LEU A 479 4.08 10.59 -0.19
CA LEU A 479 4.52 10.79 -1.56
C LEU A 479 3.35 11.09 -2.52
N VAL A 480 2.23 10.38 -2.37
CA VAL A 480 1.01 10.65 -3.14
C VAL A 480 0.52 12.08 -2.90
N GLU A 481 0.42 12.50 -1.63
CA GLU A 481 -0.01 13.86 -1.29
C GLU A 481 0.88 14.92 -1.97
N LYS A 482 2.21 14.79 -1.88
CA LYS A 482 3.14 15.76 -2.49
C LYS A 482 3.09 15.75 -4.00
N MET A 483 3.03 14.58 -4.64
CA MET A 483 2.93 14.51 -6.09
C MET A 483 1.65 15.14 -6.61
N ARG A 484 0.52 15.00 -5.90
CA ARG A 484 -0.73 15.69 -6.24
C ARG A 484 -0.65 17.19 -6.05
N GLN A 485 -0.11 17.66 -4.93
CA GLN A 485 0.04 19.09 -4.64
C GLN A 485 0.82 19.82 -5.75
N HIS A 486 1.79 19.13 -6.37
CA HIS A 486 2.58 19.65 -7.49
C HIS A 486 1.98 19.35 -8.88
N GLY A 487 0.76 18.81 -8.95
CA GLY A 487 0.08 18.49 -10.21
C GLY A 487 0.79 17.42 -11.05
N VAL A 488 1.59 16.56 -10.42
CA VAL A 488 2.37 15.53 -11.12
C VAL A 488 1.49 14.38 -11.56
N LEU A 489 0.57 13.90 -10.71
CA LEU A 489 -0.24 12.70 -10.96
C LEU A 489 -1.42 12.98 -11.91
N THR A 490 -1.14 13.12 -13.20
CA THR A 490 -2.16 13.35 -14.24
C THR A 490 -2.94 12.09 -14.63
N GLY A 491 -2.39 10.91 -14.38
CA GLY A 491 -3.04 9.61 -14.61
C GLY A 491 -3.78 9.07 -13.38
N GLY A 492 -3.23 9.31 -12.18
CA GLY A 492 -3.83 8.90 -10.90
C GLY A 492 -2.94 7.98 -10.06
N VAL A 493 -3.56 7.18 -9.18
CA VAL A 493 -2.90 6.26 -8.25
C VAL A 493 -3.35 4.83 -8.54
N ILE A 494 -2.40 3.90 -8.46
CA ILE A 494 -2.64 2.45 -8.46
C ILE A 494 -2.21 1.93 -7.10
N ASP A 495 -3.18 1.55 -6.26
CA ASP A 495 -2.92 1.16 -4.86
C ASP A 495 -2.49 -0.31 -4.75
N ASN A 496 -1.26 -0.56 -5.18
CA ASN A 496 -0.63 -1.86 -5.11
C ASN A 496 -0.27 -2.29 -3.67
N PHE A 497 -0.17 -1.35 -2.72
CA PHE A 497 -0.06 -1.68 -1.30
C PHE A 497 -1.30 -2.42 -0.81
N ASP A 498 -2.50 -1.88 -1.06
CA ASP A 498 -3.77 -2.53 -0.71
C ASP A 498 -3.91 -3.91 -1.35
N MET A 499 -3.60 -4.03 -2.64
CA MET A 499 -3.71 -5.29 -3.38
C MET A 499 -2.75 -6.37 -2.85
N THR A 500 -1.53 -6.01 -2.43
CA THR A 500 -0.54 -6.97 -1.91
C THR A 500 -0.75 -7.31 -0.43
N PHE A 501 -1.42 -6.43 0.32
CA PHE A 501 -1.57 -6.59 1.78
C PHE A 501 -2.22 -7.92 2.20
N PRO A 502 -3.31 -8.43 1.60
CA PRO A 502 -3.88 -9.71 2.06
C PRO A 502 -2.99 -10.94 1.84
N TRP A 503 -1.87 -10.78 1.12
CA TRP A 503 -0.91 -11.82 0.77
C TRP A 503 0.47 -11.64 1.42
N HIS A 504 0.62 -10.65 2.31
CA HIS A 504 1.93 -10.29 2.88
C HIS A 504 2.31 -11.09 4.13
N TYR A 505 1.40 -11.82 4.76
CA TYR A 505 1.67 -12.41 6.08
C TYR A 505 2.79 -13.45 6.09
N ASP A 506 2.96 -14.19 4.98
CA ASP A 506 3.97 -15.23 4.78
C ASP A 506 4.78 -14.99 3.48
N ASN A 507 5.53 -16.00 3.02
CA ASN A 507 6.35 -15.95 1.82
C ASN A 507 5.81 -16.82 0.66
N ARG A 508 4.54 -17.24 0.71
CA ARG A 508 3.93 -18.07 -0.33
C ARG A 508 3.66 -17.31 -1.61
N CYS A 509 3.31 -16.03 -1.51
CA CYS A 509 3.00 -15.19 -2.68
C CYS A 509 4.04 -14.10 -2.90
N ASN A 510 5.11 -14.06 -2.10
CA ASN A 510 6.17 -13.06 -2.19
C ASN A 510 7.49 -13.56 -1.59
N ASP A 511 8.61 -13.02 -2.07
CA ASP A 511 9.94 -13.27 -1.50
C ASP A 511 10.29 -12.35 -0.32
N GLY A 512 9.33 -11.57 0.16
CA GLY A 512 9.46 -10.54 1.17
C GLY A 512 9.32 -9.13 0.60
N VAL A 513 9.85 -8.86 -0.59
CA VAL A 513 9.75 -7.52 -1.20
C VAL A 513 9.28 -7.57 -2.66
N HIS A 514 9.21 -8.73 -3.29
CA HIS A 514 8.71 -8.94 -4.65
C HIS A 514 7.54 -9.92 -4.67
N TYR A 515 6.47 -9.55 -5.38
CA TYR A 515 5.26 -10.34 -5.63
C TYR A 515 5.14 -10.84 -7.08
N GLY A 516 6.21 -10.62 -7.87
CA GLY A 516 6.26 -10.89 -9.30
C GLY A 516 7.43 -11.76 -9.73
N ARG A 517 8.04 -12.54 -8.84
CA ARG A 517 9.18 -13.42 -9.18
C ARG A 517 8.77 -14.43 -10.25
N ALA A 518 9.65 -14.69 -11.21
CA ALA A 518 9.39 -15.67 -12.26
C ALA A 518 8.97 -17.01 -11.63
N PRO A 519 8.03 -17.74 -12.25
CA PRO A 519 7.68 -19.08 -11.83
C PRO A 519 8.92 -19.95 -11.66
N ALA A 520 8.97 -20.68 -10.56
CA ALA A 520 10.05 -21.62 -10.30
C ALA A 520 9.55 -22.73 -9.38
N LYS A 521 9.88 -23.99 -9.72
CA LYS A 521 9.61 -25.17 -8.90
C LYS A 521 10.66 -25.29 -7.77
N LEU A 522 10.76 -24.24 -6.97
CA LEU A 522 11.73 -24.11 -5.87
C LEU A 522 11.01 -23.97 -4.53
N VAL A 523 11.56 -24.61 -3.51
CA VAL A 523 11.07 -24.47 -2.14
C VAL A 523 11.51 -23.12 -1.59
N TRP A 524 10.57 -22.34 -1.06
CA TRP A 524 10.84 -21.01 -0.52
C TRP A 524 11.08 -21.02 0.99
N ARG A 525 11.24 -19.81 1.56
CA ARG A 525 11.60 -19.60 2.97
C ARG A 525 10.64 -20.24 3.97
N ASP A 526 9.37 -20.43 3.62
CA ASP A 526 8.38 -21.09 4.48
C ASP A 526 8.34 -22.61 4.31
N GLY A 527 9.23 -23.18 3.50
CA GLY A 527 9.31 -24.61 3.22
C GLY A 527 8.28 -25.11 2.20
N LYS A 528 7.52 -24.22 1.55
CA LYS A 528 6.55 -24.58 0.50
C LYS A 528 7.00 -24.05 -0.87
N ILE A 529 6.47 -24.66 -1.93
CA ILE A 529 6.50 -24.03 -3.25
C ILE A 529 5.47 -22.91 -3.20
N GLY A 530 5.88 -21.76 -3.70
CA GLY A 530 5.15 -20.50 -3.57
C GLY A 530 4.89 -19.90 -4.93
N HIS A 531 3.75 -19.25 -4.99
CA HIS A 531 3.13 -18.67 -6.14
C HIS A 531 3.41 -17.17 -6.19
N GLN A 532 4.67 -16.80 -6.38
CA GLN A 532 5.14 -15.42 -6.18
C GLN A 532 4.99 -14.52 -7.41
N TYR A 533 3.97 -14.73 -8.24
CA TYR A 533 3.73 -13.92 -9.43
C TYR A 533 2.28 -13.52 -9.73
N PHE A 534 1.26 -14.32 -9.36
CA PHE A 534 -0.12 -13.95 -9.74
C PHE A 534 -0.62 -12.62 -9.17
N VAL A 535 -0.15 -12.26 -7.97
CA VAL A 535 -0.50 -10.97 -7.35
C VAL A 535 -0.01 -9.82 -8.23
N ASP A 536 1.16 -9.98 -8.85
CA ASP A 536 1.74 -9.03 -9.80
C ASP A 536 1.20 -9.21 -11.24
N LEU A 537 0.74 -10.40 -11.65
CA LEU A 537 -0.03 -10.57 -12.89
C LEU A 537 -1.33 -9.77 -12.85
N MET A 538 -2.03 -9.82 -11.72
CA MET A 538 -3.19 -8.97 -11.48
C MET A 538 -2.81 -7.48 -11.59
N LEU A 539 -1.67 -7.07 -11.02
CA LEU A 539 -1.17 -5.71 -11.19
C LEU A 539 -0.95 -5.35 -12.67
N GLY A 540 -0.39 -6.25 -13.47
CA GLY A 540 -0.20 -6.06 -14.91
C GLY A 540 -1.51 -5.70 -15.59
N HIS A 541 -2.60 -6.42 -15.27
CA HIS A 541 -3.93 -6.09 -15.79
C HIS A 541 -4.49 -4.79 -15.22
N VAL A 542 -4.30 -4.48 -13.94
CA VAL A 542 -4.69 -3.18 -13.35
C VAL A 542 -3.99 -2.02 -14.06
N LEU A 543 -2.70 -2.15 -14.37
CA LEU A 543 -1.93 -1.18 -15.15
C LEU A 543 -2.51 -1.01 -16.55
N LEU A 544 -2.86 -2.10 -17.23
CA LEU A 544 -3.52 -2.02 -18.53
C LEU A 544 -4.88 -1.34 -18.45
N ASN A 545 -5.70 -1.58 -17.43
CA ASN A 545 -6.94 -0.84 -17.25
C ASN A 545 -6.66 0.67 -17.10
N ALA A 546 -5.64 1.06 -16.34
CA ALA A 546 -5.25 2.46 -16.18
C ALA A 546 -4.80 3.09 -17.50
N ILE A 547 -3.99 2.38 -18.30
CA ILE A 547 -3.41 2.86 -19.55
C ILE A 547 -4.43 2.86 -20.70
N CYS A 548 -5.30 1.84 -20.76
CA CYS A 548 -6.16 1.55 -21.90
C CYS A 548 -7.61 2.03 -21.75
N ASN A 549 -8.12 2.21 -20.52
CA ASN A 549 -9.51 2.64 -20.26
C ASN A 549 -9.61 4.10 -19.80
N GLY A 550 -8.63 4.94 -20.13
CA GLY A 550 -8.65 6.36 -19.77
C GLY A 550 -8.00 7.26 -20.78
#